data_AF-A0A4U0F8N8-F1
#
_entry.id   AF-A0A4U0F8N8-F1
#
_cell.length_a   1.000
_cell.length_b   1.000
_cell.length_c   1.000
_cell.angle_alpha   90.00
_cell.angle_beta   90.00
_cell.angle_gamma   90.00
#
_symmetry.space_group_name_H-M   'P 1'
#
loop_
_entity.id
_entity.type
_entity.pdbx_description
1 polymer ?
#
loop_
_entity_poly.entity_id
_entity_poly.type
_entity_poly.pdbx_seq_one_letter_code
_entity_poly.pdbx_strand_id
1 'polypeptide(L)'
;MPNNKKKKLTPVQQEYQQLAKKREPSRPVFANCLRAFLVGGIICVIGQGIQEMFVHWAGFDEKKASSPTVAVLIILSIVLTSFGIYDKIGQWAGAGSAVPVTGFANSMSSAAIEHRSEGLVYGVGAKMFKIAGPVIVFGTVAAFIIALLHMIFNPDIVGGS
;
A
#
# COMPACT_ATOMS: atom_id res chain seq x y z
N MET A 1 -28.79 4.88 13.08
CA MET A 1 -28.60 6.25 13.62
C MET A 1 -28.21 7.18 12.47
N PRO A 2 -29.06 8.14 12.05
CA PRO A 2 -28.75 9.04 10.94
C PRO A 2 -27.73 10.10 11.35
N ASN A 3 -26.82 10.36 10.42
CA ASN A 3 -25.57 11.08 10.55
C ASN A 3 -25.76 12.59 10.80
N ASN A 4 -25.23 13.09 11.93
CA ASN A 4 -25.29 14.47 12.41
C ASN A 4 -24.51 15.49 11.53
N LYS A 5 -23.99 15.06 10.37
CA LYS A 5 -23.21 15.89 9.41
C LYS A 5 -24.05 16.72 8.44
N LYS A 6 -25.37 16.51 8.34
CA LYS A 6 -26.26 17.32 7.47
C LYS A 6 -26.67 18.67 8.08
N LYS A 7 -26.39 18.91 9.36
CA LYS A 7 -26.91 20.05 10.12
C LYS A 7 -26.16 21.39 9.91
N LYS A 8 -25.11 21.42 9.07
CA LYS A 8 -24.28 22.62 8.82
C LYS A 8 -24.07 22.94 7.33
N LEU A 9 -24.98 22.51 6.45
CA LEU A 9 -24.91 22.83 5.02
C LEU A 9 -25.98 23.87 4.70
N THR A 10 -25.59 24.96 4.06
CA THR A 10 -26.53 25.94 3.51
C THR A 10 -27.44 25.26 2.48
N PRO A 11 -28.70 25.69 2.31
CA PRO A 11 -29.63 25.08 1.36
C PRO A 11 -29.06 24.99 -0.07
N VAL A 12 -28.25 25.98 -0.47
CA VAL A 12 -27.53 26.00 -1.76
C VAL A 12 -26.49 24.86 -1.87
N GLN A 13 -25.77 24.53 -0.79
CA GLN A 13 -24.81 23.43 -0.78
C GLN A 13 -25.49 22.06 -0.88
N GLN A 14 -26.70 21.93 -0.32
CA GLN A 14 -27.48 20.70 -0.42
C GLN A 14 -28.00 20.48 -1.85
N GLU A 15 -28.49 21.54 -2.52
CA GLU A 15 -28.87 21.49 -3.93
C GLU A 15 -27.67 21.21 -4.84
N TYR A 16 -26.53 21.85 -4.59
CA TYR A 16 -25.29 21.57 -5.32
C TYR A 16 -24.85 20.11 -5.18
N GLN A 17 -24.94 19.53 -3.98
CA GLN A 17 -24.62 18.11 -3.77
C GLN A 17 -25.60 17.19 -4.51
N GLN A 18 -26.89 17.53 -4.56
CA GLN A 18 -27.88 16.76 -5.29
C GLN A 18 -27.67 16.85 -6.81
N LEU A 19 -27.35 18.04 -7.33
CA LEU A 19 -27.01 18.26 -8.73
C LEU A 19 -25.70 17.56 -9.12
N ALA A 20 -24.68 17.63 -8.26
CA ALA A 20 -23.40 16.94 -8.46
C ALA A 20 -23.59 15.42 -8.48
N LYS A 21 -24.35 14.87 -7.52
CA LYS A 21 -24.63 13.43 -7.43
C LYS A 21 -25.47 12.90 -8.60
N LYS A 22 -26.29 13.76 -9.22
CA LYS A 22 -27.09 13.44 -10.41
C LYS A 22 -26.26 13.49 -11.71
N ARG A 23 -25.13 14.20 -11.71
CA ARG A 23 -24.18 14.27 -12.84
C ARG A 23 -22.96 13.37 -12.66
N GLU A 24 -22.75 12.78 -11.49
CA GLU A 24 -21.65 11.86 -11.26
C GLU A 24 -21.93 10.53 -11.99
N PRO A 25 -21.09 10.11 -12.95
CA PRO A 25 -21.28 8.84 -13.62
C PRO A 25 -21.16 7.70 -12.61
N SER A 26 -22.04 6.70 -12.71
CA SER A 26 -21.95 5.49 -11.90
C SER A 26 -20.62 4.79 -12.21
N ARG A 27 -19.71 4.80 -11.24
CA ARG A 27 -18.43 4.10 -11.37
C ARG A 27 -18.75 2.60 -11.44
N PRO A 28 -18.32 1.85 -12.47
CA PRO A 28 -18.61 0.43 -12.57
C PRO A 28 -17.79 -0.34 -11.54
N VAL A 29 -18.31 -0.40 -10.30
CA VAL A 29 -17.61 -0.95 -9.13
C VAL A 29 -17.13 -2.38 -9.38
N PHE A 30 -17.97 -3.20 -10.03
CA PHE A 30 -17.62 -4.58 -10.37
C PHE A 30 -16.44 -4.69 -11.35
N ALA A 31 -16.45 -3.88 -12.41
CA ALA A 31 -15.36 -3.87 -13.40
C ALA A 31 -14.04 -3.38 -12.79
N ASN A 32 -14.09 -2.37 -11.92
CA ASN A 32 -12.91 -1.87 -11.21
C ASN A 32 -12.39 -2.89 -10.19
N CYS A 33 -13.29 -3.61 -9.51
CA CYS A 33 -12.92 -4.68 -8.59
C CYS A 33 -12.23 -5.83 -9.32
N LEU A 34 -12.77 -6.27 -10.46
CA LEU A 34 -12.17 -7.32 -11.28
C LEU A 34 -10.78 -6.92 -11.79
N ARG A 35 -10.63 -5.68 -12.29
CA ARG A 35 -9.31 -5.15 -12.70
C ARG A 35 -8.32 -5.10 -11.55
N ALA A 36 -8.76 -4.62 -10.37
CA ALA A 36 -7.92 -4.56 -9.19
C ALA A 36 -7.49 -5.96 -8.72
N PHE A 37 -8.41 -6.93 -8.72
CA PHE A 37 -8.11 -8.32 -8.38
C PHE A 37 -7.10 -8.94 -9.35
N LEU A 38 -7.30 -8.77 -10.66
CA LEU A 38 -6.40 -9.33 -11.67
C LEU A 38 -5.00 -8.72 -11.57
N VAL A 39 -4.88 -7.40 -11.45
CA VAL A 39 -3.56 -6.76 -11.36
C VAL A 39 -2.86 -7.11 -10.05
N GLY A 40 -3.57 -7.09 -8.92
CA GLY A 40 -3.01 -7.51 -7.64
C GLY A 40 -2.56 -8.98 -7.68
N GLY A 41 -3.38 -9.85 -8.25
CA GLY A 41 -3.06 -11.26 -8.45
C GLY A 41 -1.82 -11.47 -9.32
N ILE A 42 -1.70 -10.76 -10.44
CA ILE A 42 -0.52 -10.82 -11.32
C ILE A 42 0.75 -10.37 -10.57
N ILE A 43 0.68 -9.30 -9.79
CA ILE A 43 1.82 -8.83 -8.98
C ILE A 43 2.22 -9.90 -7.96
N CYS A 44 1.25 -10.56 -7.31
CA CYS A 44 1.52 -11.66 -6.39
C CYS A 44 2.16 -12.87 -7.08
N VAL A 45 1.68 -13.24 -8.27
CA VAL A 45 2.25 -14.35 -9.07
C VAL A 45 3.68 -14.03 -9.49
N ILE A 46 3.97 -12.79 -9.89
CA ILE A 46 5.34 -12.34 -10.17
C ILE A 46 6.22 -12.46 -8.91
N GLY A 47 5.70 -12.05 -7.75
CA GLY A 47 6.41 -12.19 -6.48
C GLY A 47 6.71 -13.64 -6.11
N GLN A 48 5.73 -14.54 -6.28
CA GLN A 48 5.92 -15.98 -6.09
C GLN A 48 6.97 -16.55 -7.04
N GLY A 49 6.93 -16.19 -8.32
CA GLY A 49 7.95 -16.63 -9.29
C GLY A 49 9.37 -16.15 -8.93
N ILE A 50 9.51 -14.93 -8.43
CA ILE A 50 10.80 -14.43 -7.93
C ILE A 50 11.25 -15.21 -6.68
N GLN A 51 10.33 -15.50 -5.76
CA GLN A 51 10.64 -16.31 -4.58
C GLN A 51 11.07 -17.73 -4.96
N GLU A 52 10.36 -18.38 -5.88
CA GLU A 52 10.73 -19.71 -6.39
C GLU A 52 12.09 -19.69 -7.08
N MET A 53 12.43 -18.65 -7.84
CA MET A 53 13.79 -18.49 -8.38
C MET A 53 14.83 -18.43 -7.26
N PHE A 54 14.59 -17.69 -6.17
CA PHE A 54 15.53 -17.63 -5.05
C PHE A 54 15.67 -18.97 -4.31
N VAL A 55 14.58 -19.73 -4.17
CA VAL A 55 14.59 -21.05 -3.56
C VAL A 55 15.35 -22.05 -4.45
N HIS A 56 15.04 -22.08 -5.76
CA HIS A 56 15.59 -23.09 -6.68
C HIS A 56 17.00 -22.77 -7.20
N TRP A 57 17.34 -21.50 -7.46
CA TRP A 57 18.66 -21.14 -8.03
C TRP A 57 19.66 -20.65 -7.00
N ALA A 58 19.22 -19.98 -5.94
CA ALA A 58 20.12 -19.45 -4.92
C ALA A 58 20.18 -20.33 -3.65
N GLY A 59 19.44 -21.44 -3.61
CA GLY A 59 19.48 -22.42 -2.52
C GLY A 59 18.97 -21.87 -1.18
N PHE A 60 18.18 -20.79 -1.20
CA PHE A 60 17.61 -20.24 0.01
C PHE A 60 16.48 -21.14 0.53
N ASP A 61 16.47 -21.34 1.85
CA ASP A 61 15.32 -21.88 2.55
C ASP A 61 14.08 -21.01 2.27
N GLU A 62 12.91 -21.62 2.12
CA GLU A 62 11.68 -20.96 1.69
C GLU A 62 11.34 -19.74 2.58
N LYS A 63 11.61 -19.85 3.87
CA LYS A 63 11.43 -18.75 4.83
C LYS A 63 12.42 -17.60 4.61
N LYS A 64 13.66 -17.91 4.24
CA LYS A 64 14.73 -16.94 4.00
C LYS A 64 14.62 -16.28 2.62
N ALA A 65 13.96 -16.90 1.65
CA ALA A 65 13.76 -16.38 0.30
C ALA A 65 12.75 -15.22 0.23
N SER A 66 11.85 -15.09 1.21
CA SER A 66 10.84 -14.02 1.26
C SER A 66 11.46 -12.61 1.33
N SER A 67 12.44 -12.40 2.20
CA SER A 67 13.12 -11.12 2.39
C SER A 67 13.78 -10.57 1.10
N PRO A 68 14.63 -11.33 0.39
CA PRO A 68 15.22 -10.87 -0.87
C PRO A 68 14.16 -10.70 -1.97
N THR A 69 13.11 -11.52 -2.01
CA THR A 69 12.00 -11.36 -2.96
C THR A 69 11.32 -10.01 -2.82
N VAL A 70 10.95 -9.63 -1.59
CA VAL A 70 10.32 -8.34 -1.31
C VAL A 70 11.27 -7.18 -1.67
N ALA A 71 12.57 -7.32 -1.38
CA ALA A 71 13.56 -6.31 -1.77
C ALA A 71 13.64 -6.11 -3.29
N VAL A 72 13.67 -7.20 -4.06
CA VAL A 72 13.68 -7.14 -5.54
C VAL A 72 12.41 -6.51 -6.07
N LEU A 73 11.23 -6.88 -5.54
CA LEU A 73 9.95 -6.28 -5.95
C LEU A 73 9.92 -4.76 -5.67
N ILE A 74 10.43 -4.33 -4.52
CA ILE A 74 10.55 -2.90 -4.18
C ILE A 74 11.46 -2.18 -5.18
N ILE A 75 12.64 -2.74 -5.48
CA ILE A 75 13.59 -2.14 -6.42
C ILE A 75 12.98 -2.04 -7.82
N LEU A 76 12.39 -3.14 -8.32
CA LEU A 76 11.71 -3.16 -9.62
C LEU A 76 10.60 -2.11 -9.68
N SER A 77 9.81 -1.99 -8.61
CA SER A 77 8.77 -0.97 -8.53
C SER A 77 9.36 0.43 -8.62
N ILE A 78 10.38 0.76 -7.82
CA ILE A 78 11.01 2.10 -7.82
C ILE A 78 11.60 2.44 -9.18
N VAL A 79 12.22 1.47 -9.86
CA VAL A 79 12.76 1.65 -11.22
C VAL A 79 11.63 1.94 -12.21
N LEU A 80 10.55 1.15 -12.18
CA LEU A 80 9.39 1.36 -13.04
C LEU A 80 8.66 2.69 -12.76
N THR A 81 8.62 3.12 -11.50
CA THR A 81 8.09 4.43 -11.09
C THR A 81 8.98 5.57 -11.61
N SER A 82 10.30 5.42 -11.53
CA SER A 82 11.25 6.42 -12.02
C SER A 82 11.14 6.62 -13.54
N PHE A 83 10.77 5.58 -14.29
CA PHE A 83 10.44 5.67 -15.73
C PHE A 83 9.01 6.14 -16.01
N GLY A 84 8.18 6.37 -14.99
CA GLY A 84 6.78 6.75 -15.11
C GLY A 84 5.85 5.66 -15.66
N ILE A 85 6.33 4.42 -15.75
CA ILE A 85 5.55 3.28 -16.25
C ILE A 85 4.62 2.76 -15.15
N TYR A 86 5.13 2.65 -13.92
CA TYR A 86 4.33 2.14 -12.80
C TYR A 86 3.13 3.03 -12.49
N ASP A 87 3.28 4.36 -12.55
CA ASP A 87 2.17 5.29 -12.31
C ASP A 87 1.04 5.13 -13.34
N LYS A 88 1.37 4.87 -14.62
CA LYS A 88 0.37 4.59 -15.67
C LYS A 88 -0.35 3.27 -15.43
N ILE A 89 0.39 2.23 -15.05
CA ILE A 89 -0.20 0.95 -14.67
C ILE A 89 -1.11 1.15 -13.46
N GLY A 90 -0.69 1.97 -12.49
CA GLY A 90 -1.45 2.22 -11.27
C GLY A 90 -2.75 2.98 -11.49
N GLN A 91 -2.76 3.97 -12.38
CA GLN A 91 -3.98 4.68 -12.75
C GLN A 91 -5.02 3.76 -13.41
N TRP A 92 -4.57 2.76 -14.17
CA TRP A 92 -5.45 1.80 -14.82
C TRP A 92 -5.89 0.65 -13.90
N ALA A 93 -4.97 0.14 -13.07
CA ALA A 93 -5.18 -0.95 -12.13
C ALA A 93 -5.95 -0.55 -10.87
N GLY A 94 -5.91 0.74 -10.52
CA GLY A 94 -6.54 1.29 -9.33
C GLY A 94 -6.01 0.64 -8.05
N ALA A 95 -6.92 0.10 -7.23
CA ALA A 95 -6.55 -0.50 -5.95
C ALA A 95 -5.60 -1.71 -6.08
N GLY A 96 -5.63 -2.42 -7.22
CA GLY A 96 -4.84 -3.65 -7.41
C GLY A 96 -3.33 -3.45 -7.39
N SER A 97 -2.85 -2.30 -7.86
CA SER A 97 -1.42 -1.94 -7.83
C SER A 97 -1.00 -1.17 -6.59
N ALA A 98 -1.97 -0.67 -5.81
CA ALA A 98 -1.74 0.15 -4.62
C ALA A 98 -1.65 -0.69 -3.33
N VAL A 99 -2.33 -1.85 -3.29
CA VAL A 99 -2.38 -2.76 -2.12
C VAL A 99 -1.06 -3.53 -1.90
N PRO A 100 -0.39 -4.09 -2.94
CA PRO A 100 0.88 -4.79 -2.75
C PRO A 100 2.02 -3.88 -2.30
N VAL A 101 3.12 -4.46 -1.80
CA VAL A 101 4.32 -3.72 -1.35
C VAL A 101 4.91 -2.81 -2.44
N THR A 102 4.74 -3.18 -3.72
CA THR A 102 5.12 -2.36 -4.87
C THR A 102 4.33 -1.05 -4.95
N GLY A 103 3.04 -1.05 -4.59
CA GLY A 103 2.23 0.16 -4.53
C GLY A 103 2.70 1.17 -3.48
N PHE A 104 3.12 0.65 -2.33
CA PHE A 104 3.75 1.46 -1.29
C PHE A 104 5.09 2.04 -1.76
N ALA A 105 5.93 1.22 -2.39
CA ALA A 105 7.20 1.65 -2.99
C ALA A 105 7.00 2.74 -4.05
N ASN A 106 6.04 2.56 -4.97
CA ASN A 106 5.66 3.57 -5.96
C ASN A 106 5.31 4.88 -5.27
N SER A 107 4.37 4.87 -4.33
CA SER A 107 3.91 6.07 -3.63
C SER A 107 5.04 6.83 -2.93
N MET A 108 5.97 6.11 -2.29
CA MET A 108 7.15 6.73 -1.67
C MET A 108 8.11 7.31 -2.72
N SER A 109 8.40 6.58 -3.78
CA SER A 109 9.31 7.04 -4.83
C SER A 109 8.75 8.21 -5.65
N SER A 110 7.45 8.20 -5.98
CA SER A 110 6.76 9.32 -6.62
C SER A 110 6.83 10.57 -5.72
N ALA A 111 6.57 10.45 -4.41
CA ALA A 111 6.71 11.56 -3.48
C ALA A 111 8.14 12.08 -3.37
N ALA A 112 9.13 11.19 -3.43
CA ALA A 112 10.55 11.55 -3.44
C ALA A 112 10.93 12.33 -4.70
N ILE A 113 10.43 11.91 -5.87
CA ILE A 113 10.69 12.55 -7.16
C ILE A 113 10.00 13.92 -7.24
N GLU A 114 8.74 13.99 -6.84
CA GLU A 114 7.92 15.20 -6.96
C GLU A 114 8.39 16.31 -6.01
N HIS A 115 8.74 15.97 -4.77
CA HIS A 115 9.20 16.94 -3.77
C HIS A 115 10.73 17.09 -3.71
N ARG A 116 11.45 16.64 -4.73
CA ARG A 116 12.92 16.76 -4.80
C ARG A 116 13.39 18.21 -4.86
N SER A 117 12.60 19.11 -5.46
CA SER A 117 12.87 20.55 -5.52
C SER A 117 12.72 21.26 -4.18
N GLU A 118 11.99 20.67 -3.22
CA GLU A 118 11.79 21.19 -1.86
C GLU A 118 12.97 20.84 -0.92
N GLY A 119 14.01 20.18 -1.42
CA GLY A 119 15.21 19.77 -0.68
C GLY A 119 15.10 18.38 -0.03
N LEU A 120 16.23 17.84 0.41
CA LEU A 120 16.31 16.44 0.88
C LEU A 120 15.60 16.20 2.22
N VAL A 121 15.66 17.15 3.15
CA VAL A 121 15.11 16.99 4.51
C VAL A 121 13.63 17.40 4.54
N TYR A 122 13.34 18.65 4.16
CA TYR A 122 11.98 19.22 4.23
C TYR A 122 11.07 18.79 3.07
N GLY A 123 11.63 18.47 1.91
CA GLY A 123 10.91 17.93 0.75
C GLY A 123 10.86 16.41 0.78
N VAL A 124 11.91 15.77 0.28
CA VAL A 124 11.98 14.31 0.09
C VAL A 124 11.70 13.55 1.40
N GLY A 125 12.50 13.80 2.44
CA GLY A 125 12.41 13.09 3.71
C GLY A 125 11.05 13.26 4.40
N ALA A 126 10.61 14.51 4.59
CA ALA A 126 9.34 14.78 5.28
C ALA A 126 8.13 14.20 4.54
N LYS A 127 8.10 14.24 3.20
CA LYS A 127 6.96 13.78 2.40
C LYS A 127 6.91 12.25 2.32
N MET A 128 8.06 11.60 2.14
CA MET A 128 8.15 10.14 2.25
C MET A 128 7.77 9.66 3.65
N PHE A 129 8.22 10.34 4.70
CA PHE A 129 7.88 9.99 6.08
C PHE A 129 6.38 10.19 6.38
N LYS A 130 5.72 11.16 5.74
CA LYS A 130 4.25 11.31 5.87
C LYS A 130 3.49 10.07 5.36
N ILE A 131 4.06 9.36 4.37
CA ILE A 131 3.49 8.12 3.83
C ILE A 131 3.90 6.92 4.70
N ALA A 132 5.17 6.80 5.08
CA ALA A 132 5.70 5.66 5.84
C ALA A 132 5.36 5.69 7.34
N GLY A 133 5.27 6.88 7.94
CA GLY A 133 5.08 7.09 9.38
C GLY A 133 3.88 6.35 9.95
N PRO A 134 2.67 6.45 9.36
CA PRO A 134 1.53 5.68 9.80
C PRO A 134 1.78 4.16 9.79
N VAL A 135 2.41 3.64 8.74
CA VAL A 135 2.71 2.20 8.61
C VAL A 135 3.65 1.73 9.73
N ILE A 136 4.70 2.51 10.01
CA ILE A 136 5.67 2.20 11.09
C ILE A 136 4.97 2.23 12.45
N VAL A 137 4.18 3.26 12.75
CA VAL A 137 3.50 3.38 14.04
C VAL A 137 2.49 2.26 14.24
N PHE A 138 1.57 2.04 13.28
CA PHE A 138 0.57 0.99 13.41
C PHE A 138 1.18 -0.41 13.40
N GLY A 139 2.21 -0.64 12.58
CA GLY A 139 2.92 -1.92 12.53
C GLY A 139 3.62 -2.24 13.85
N THR A 140 4.33 -1.27 14.42
CA THR A 140 5.07 -1.46 15.68
C THR A 140 4.13 -1.62 16.88
N VAL A 141 3.08 -0.80 16.96
CA VAL A 141 2.08 -0.89 18.04
C VAL A 141 1.29 -2.19 17.96
N ALA A 142 0.88 -2.61 16.77
CA ALA A 142 0.20 -3.90 16.58
C ALA A 142 1.12 -5.08 16.96
N ALA A 143 2.37 -5.07 16.50
CA ALA A 143 3.35 -6.10 16.88
C ALA A 143 3.58 -6.16 18.39
N PHE A 144 3.67 -5.01 19.07
CA PHE A 144 3.80 -4.93 20.52
C PHE A 144 2.58 -5.52 21.25
N ILE A 145 1.36 -5.16 20.82
CA ILE A 145 0.12 -5.71 21.40
C ILE A 145 0.05 -7.22 21.19
N ILE A 146 0.33 -7.72 19.97
CA ILE A 146 0.34 -9.16 19.68
C ILE A 146 1.40 -9.88 20.52
N ALA A 147 2.58 -9.30 20.70
CA ALA A 147 3.64 -9.85 21.55
C ALA A 147 3.19 -9.92 23.02
N LEU A 148 2.55 -8.88 23.56
CA LEU A 148 1.99 -8.88 24.91
C LEU A 148 0.90 -9.93 25.10
N LEU A 149 -0.02 -10.04 24.14
CA LEU A 149 -1.06 -11.07 24.17
C LEU A 149 -0.45 -12.47 24.14
N HIS A 150 0.54 -12.72 23.28
CA HIS A 150 1.26 -13.99 23.26
C HIS A 150 1.95 -14.30 24.58
N MET A 151 2.58 -13.31 25.22
CA MET A 151 3.25 -13.49 26.51
C MET A 151 2.27 -13.87 27.62
N ILE A 152 1.05 -13.32 27.61
CA ILE A 152 0.03 -13.56 28.64
C ILE A 152 -0.69 -14.89 28.41
N PHE A 153 -1.04 -15.23 27.17
CA PHE A 153 -1.85 -16.41 26.85
C PHE A 153 -1.03 -17.67 26.55
N ASN A 154 0.26 -17.53 26.18
CA ASN A 154 1.18 -18.64 25.97
C ASN A 154 2.50 -18.42 26.76
N PRO A 155 2.45 -18.40 28.10
CA PRO A 155 3.63 -18.18 28.94
C PRO A 155 4.73 -19.25 28.73
N ASP A 156 4.36 -20.46 28.29
CA ASP A 156 5.28 -21.59 28.04
C ASP A 156 6.21 -21.39 26.83
N ILE A 157 5.98 -20.36 26.02
CA ILE A 157 6.81 -20.02 24.85
C ILE A 157 7.88 -18.97 25.20
N VAL A 158 7.65 -18.18 26.26
CA VAL A 158 8.58 -17.17 26.76
C VAL A 158 9.47 -17.74 27.88
N GLY A 159 8.95 -18.71 28.64
CA GLY A 159 9.75 -19.60 29.48
C GLY A 159 10.33 -20.75 28.65
N GLY A 160 11.38 -20.48 27.88
CA GLY A 160 12.25 -21.55 27.42
C GLY A 160 12.73 -22.38 28.62
N SER A 161 12.85 -23.69 28.43
CA SER A 161 13.44 -24.63 29.39
C SER A 161 14.71 -24.09 30.05
#